data_AF-A0A2S7TL05-F1
#
_entry.id   AF-A0A2S7TL05-F1
#
_cell.length_a   1.000
_cell.length_b   1.000
_cell.length_c   1.000
_cell.angle_alpha   90.00
_cell.angle_beta   90.00
_cell.angle_gamma   90.00
#
_symmetry.space_group_name_H-M   'P 1'
#
loop_
_entity.id
_entity.type
_entity.pdbx_description
1 polymer ?
#
loop_
_entity_poly.entity_id
_entity_poly.type
_entity_poly.pdbx_seq_one_letter_code
_entity_poly.pdbx_strand_id
1 'polypeptide(L)'
;MHNTKLDELLKDSKNLSFDAKIIDKETVLTEQEIYDRVQDRYERKKYAFRTFIYLCAFTSIILLIIVGNGFSGVLNFKLSDSVLIALITTSLATVVGIFILVMRYLFK
;
A
#
# COMPACT_ATOMS: atom_id res chain seq x y z
N MET A 1 9.86 -21.27 -62.92
CA MET A 1 9.32 -19.98 -62.45
C MET A 1 8.14 -20.12 -61.47
N HIS A 2 7.75 -21.34 -61.05
CA HIS A 2 6.56 -21.58 -60.22
C HIS A 2 6.84 -21.59 -58.70
N ASN A 3 8.09 -21.83 -58.29
CA ASN A 3 8.45 -21.95 -56.86
C ASN A 3 8.64 -20.60 -56.16
N THR A 4 9.01 -19.55 -56.90
CA THR A 4 9.31 -18.22 -56.36
C THR A 4 8.10 -17.56 -55.69
N LYS A 5 6.90 -17.75 -56.27
CA LYS A 5 5.66 -17.19 -55.71
C LYS A 5 5.20 -17.95 -54.46
N LEU A 6 5.46 -19.26 -54.40
CA LEU A 6 5.17 -20.07 -53.21
C LEU A 6 6.10 -19.69 -52.05
N ASP A 7 7.39 -19.47 -52.33
CA ASP A 7 8.37 -19.04 -51.34
C ASP A 7 8.02 -17.65 -50.75
N GLU A 8 7.51 -16.75 -51.60
CA GLU A 8 7.07 -15.41 -51.20
C GLU A 8 5.84 -15.47 -50.28
N LEU A 9 4.85 -16.31 -50.60
CA LEU A 9 3.67 -16.54 -49.77
C LEU A 9 4.00 -17.19 -48.42
N LEU A 10 4.96 -18.13 -48.40
CA LEU A 10 5.43 -18.75 -47.16
C LEU A 10 6.16 -17.73 -46.26
N LYS A 11 6.93 -16.83 -46.87
CA LYS A 11 7.60 -15.74 -46.16
C LYS A 11 6.60 -14.77 -45.54
N ASP A 12 5.57 -14.37 -46.30
CA ASP A 12 4.51 -13.48 -45.80
C ASP A 12 3.67 -14.13 -44.71
N SER A 13 3.30 -15.40 -44.84
CA SER A 13 2.58 -16.13 -43.79
C SER A 13 3.38 -16.21 -42.48
N LYS A 14 4.71 -16.38 -42.59
CA LYS A 14 5.61 -16.42 -41.43
C LYS A 14 5.74 -15.06 -40.75
N ASN A 15 5.83 -13.99 -41.53
CA ASN A 15 5.85 -12.61 -41.01
C ASN A 15 4.52 -12.27 -40.32
N LEU A 16 3.38 -12.62 -40.93
CA LEU A 16 2.06 -12.40 -40.35
C LEU A 16 1.88 -13.11 -39.00
N SER A 17 2.34 -14.37 -38.89
CA SER A 17 2.31 -15.10 -37.61
C SER A 17 3.25 -14.50 -36.57
N PHE A 18 4.38 -13.94 -37.00
CA PHE A 18 5.32 -13.26 -36.11
C PHE A 18 4.75 -11.94 -35.58
N ASP A 19 4.15 -11.12 -36.46
CA ASP A 19 3.51 -9.86 -36.09
C ASP A 19 2.32 -10.08 -35.16
N ALA A 20 1.47 -11.07 -35.44
CA ALA A 20 0.36 -11.44 -34.55
C ALA A 20 0.86 -11.84 -33.15
N LYS A 21 1.99 -12.55 -33.07
CA LYS A 21 2.59 -12.97 -31.79
C LYS A 21 3.24 -11.81 -31.03
N ILE A 22 3.77 -10.81 -31.72
CA ILE A 22 4.29 -9.57 -31.10
C ILE A 22 3.14 -8.73 -30.57
N ILE A 23 2.08 -8.53 -31.37
CA ILE A 23 0.90 -7.76 -30.98
C ILE A 23 0.22 -8.40 -29.75
N ASP A 24 -0.01 -9.71 -29.77
CA ASP A 24 -0.58 -10.45 -28.64
C ASP A 24 0.27 -10.26 -27.37
N LYS A 25 1.60 -10.42 -27.50
CA LYS A 25 2.53 -10.20 -26.39
C LYS A 25 2.49 -8.76 -25.87
N GLU A 26 2.45 -7.76 -26.74
CA GLU A 26 2.40 -6.34 -26.37
C GLU A 26 1.08 -5.99 -25.68
N THR A 27 -0.05 -6.54 -26.16
CA THR A 27 -1.36 -6.37 -25.51
C THR A 27 -1.39 -7.01 -24.12
N VAL A 28 -0.87 -8.24 -23.96
CA VAL A 28 -0.81 -8.93 -22.65
C VAL A 28 0.07 -8.18 -21.66
N LEU A 29 1.21 -7.64 -22.10
CA LEU A 29 2.09 -6.83 -21.24
C LEU A 29 1.40 -5.54 -20.80
N THR A 30 0.68 -4.88 -21.71
CA THR A 30 -0.04 -3.64 -21.41
C THR A 30 -1.18 -3.89 -20.41
N GLU A 31 -1.91 -4.99 -20.54
CA GLU A 31 -2.95 -5.37 -19.58
C GLU A 31 -2.37 -5.70 -18.21
N GLN A 32 -1.22 -6.38 -18.15
CA GLN A 32 -0.51 -6.65 -16.89
C GLN A 32 -0.07 -5.36 -16.20
N GLU A 33 0.51 -4.40 -16.92
CA GLU A 33 0.90 -3.11 -16.34
C GLU A 33 -0.30 -2.32 -15.80
N ILE A 34 -1.44 -2.37 -16.49
CA ILE A 34 -2.68 -1.75 -16.03
C ILE A 34 -3.17 -2.44 -14.76
N TYR A 35 -3.18 -3.77 -14.74
CA TYR A 35 -3.61 -4.56 -13.60
C TYR A 35 -2.73 -4.32 -12.37
N ASP A 36 -1.41 -4.32 -12.53
CA ASP A 36 -0.45 -4.03 -11.47
C ASP A 36 -0.67 -2.63 -10.88
N ARG A 37 -0.89 -1.62 -11.74
CA ARG A 37 -1.18 -0.25 -11.27
C ARG A 37 -2.51 -0.15 -10.52
N VAL A 38 -3.52 -0.91 -10.91
CA VAL A 38 -4.81 -0.97 -10.21
C VAL A 38 -4.67 -1.71 -8.88
N GLN A 39 -3.93 -2.82 -8.86
CA GLN A 39 -3.64 -3.57 -7.65
C GLN A 39 -2.87 -2.71 -6.64
N ASP A 40 -1.83 -1.98 -7.07
CA ASP A 40 -1.09 -1.04 -6.24
C ASP A 40 -2.00 0.02 -5.61
N ARG A 41 -3.00 0.54 -6.33
CA ARG A 41 -3.97 1.49 -5.75
C ARG A 41 -4.85 0.83 -4.68
N TYR A 42 -5.28 -0.40 -4.92
CA TYR A 42 -6.14 -1.12 -3.99
C TYR A 42 -5.40 -1.54 -2.72
N GLU A 43 -4.18 -2.07 -2.87
CA GLU A 43 -3.30 -2.41 -1.75
C GLU A 43 -2.96 -1.18 -0.93
N ARG A 44 -2.57 -0.06 -1.57
CA ARG A 44 -2.32 1.21 -0.86
C ARG A 44 -3.48 1.61 0.05
N LYS A 45 -4.71 1.52 -0.45
CA LYS A 45 -5.92 1.85 0.33
C LYS A 45 -6.13 0.88 1.49
N LYS A 46 -5.91 -0.42 1.27
CA LYS A 46 -6.04 -1.46 2.30
C LYS A 46 -5.01 -1.32 3.41
N TYR A 47 -3.75 -1.05 3.08
CA TYR A 47 -2.69 -0.82 4.06
C TYR A 47 -2.91 0.47 4.83
N ALA A 48 -3.28 1.57 4.17
CA ALA A 48 -3.60 2.83 4.84
C ALA A 48 -4.75 2.66 5.86
N PHE A 49 -5.80 1.94 5.48
CA PHE A 49 -6.94 1.68 6.37
C PHE A 49 -6.55 0.81 7.59
N ARG A 50 -5.73 -0.23 7.39
CA ARG A 50 -5.23 -1.06 8.50
C ARG A 50 -4.36 -0.24 9.46
N THR A 51 -3.46 0.58 8.95
CA THR A 51 -2.62 1.47 9.75
C THR A 51 -3.45 2.51 10.51
N PHE A 52 -4.51 3.04 9.88
CA PHE A 52 -5.43 3.97 10.53
C PHE A 52 -6.17 3.32 11.72
N ILE A 53 -6.70 2.11 11.55
CA ILE A 53 -7.34 1.36 12.65
C ILE A 53 -6.34 1.12 13.78
N TYR A 54 -5.12 0.70 13.47
CA TYR A 54 -4.07 0.50 14.46
C TYR A 54 -3.79 1.79 15.25
N LEU A 55 -3.69 2.93 14.55
CA LEU A 55 -3.48 4.23 15.16
C LEU A 55 -4.62 4.63 16.10
N CYS A 56 -5.87 4.47 15.66
CA CYS A 56 -7.05 4.75 16.48
C CYS A 56 -7.11 3.86 17.73
N ALA A 57 -6.83 2.56 17.58
CA ALA A 57 -6.81 1.63 18.71
C ALA A 57 -5.70 1.99 19.71
N PHE A 58 -4.48 2.25 19.22
CA PHE A 58 -3.34 2.65 20.05
C PHE A 58 -3.59 3.95 20.82
N THR A 59 -4.07 4.99 20.13
CA THR A 59 -4.41 6.27 20.75
C THR A 59 -5.54 6.15 21.77
N SER A 60 -6.54 5.30 21.50
CA SER A 60 -7.62 5.01 22.45
C SER A 60 -7.11 4.34 23.72
N ILE A 61 -6.20 3.36 23.61
CA ILE A 61 -5.59 2.70 24.77
C ILE A 61 -4.81 3.69 25.63
N ILE A 62 -4.01 4.56 25.01
CA ILE A 62 -3.24 5.57 25.75
C ILE A 62 -4.15 6.58 26.44
N LEU A 63 -5.23 7.00 25.76
CA LEU A 63 -6.24 7.86 26.35
C LEU A 63 -6.89 7.20 27.58
N LEU A 64 -7.24 5.91 27.48
CA LEU A 64 -7.77 5.15 28.63
C LEU A 64 -6.79 5.09 29.81
N ILE A 65 -5.49 4.90 29.54
CA ILE A 65 -4.46 4.90 30.59
C ILE A 65 -4.35 6.28 31.27
N ILE A 66 -4.36 7.36 30.49
CA ILE A 66 -4.31 8.73 31.01
C ILE A 66 -5.55 9.04 31.85
N VAL A 67 -6.73 8.68 31.35
CA VAL A 67 -8.00 8.85 32.07
C VAL A 67 -8.00 8.02 33.37
N GLY A 68 -7.54 6.77 33.32
CA GLY A 68 -7.40 5.92 34.50
C GLY A 68 -6.45 6.49 35.55
N ASN A 69 -5.35 7.13 35.12
CA ASN A 69 -4.45 7.87 36.01
C ASN A 69 -5.12 9.11 36.64
N GLY A 70 -5.92 9.84 35.86
CA GLY A 70 -6.72 10.96 36.36
C GLY A 70 -7.76 10.54 37.41
N PHE A 71 -8.35 9.36 37.25
CA PHE A 71 -9.27 8.75 38.24
C PHE A 71 -8.54 7.98 39.35
N SER A 72 -7.31 8.38 39.72
CA SER A 72 -6.51 7.70 40.75
C SER A 72 -7.23 7.53 42.10
N GLY A 73 -8.19 8.41 42.44
CA GLY A 73 -9.01 8.31 43.66
C GLY A 73 -10.02 7.16 43.67
N VAL A 74 -10.41 6.62 42.50
CA VAL A 74 -11.38 5.50 42.39
C VAL A 74 -10.65 4.19 42.06
N LEU A 75 -9.58 4.25 41.26
CA LEU A 75 -8.91 3.06 40.72
C LEU A 75 -7.57 2.72 41.39
N ASN A 76 -7.11 3.51 42.37
CA ASN A 76 -5.76 3.37 42.99
C ASN A 76 -4.61 3.29 41.98
N PHE A 77 -4.83 3.77 40.77
CA PHE A 77 -3.90 3.66 39.67
C PHE A 77 -3.07 4.95 39.57
N LYS A 78 -1.88 4.94 40.19
CA LYS A 78 -0.90 6.03 40.10
C LYS A 78 0.29 5.59 39.28
N LEU A 79 0.54 6.29 38.17
CA LEU A 79 1.82 6.27 37.47
C LEU A 79 2.69 7.42 37.96
N SER A 80 4.01 7.21 37.92
CA SER A 80 4.99 8.28 38.09
C SER A 80 4.89 9.29 36.95
N ASP A 81 5.10 10.57 37.27
CA ASP A 81 5.10 11.67 36.31
C ASP A 81 6.07 11.44 35.15
N SER A 82 7.22 10.82 35.41
CA SER A 82 8.20 10.49 34.37
C SER A 82 7.63 9.48 33.36
N VAL A 83 6.89 8.47 33.85
CA VAL A 83 6.25 7.47 32.98
C VAL A 83 5.07 8.08 32.23
N LEU A 84 4.29 8.96 32.86
CA LEU A 84 3.18 9.66 32.22
C LEU A 84 3.68 10.57 31.09
N ILE A 85 4.70 11.37 31.35
CA ILE A 85 5.33 12.22 30.33
C ILE A 85 5.90 11.36 29.22
N ALA A 86 6.66 10.31 29.53
CA ALA A 86 7.22 9.41 28.52
C ALA A 86 6.13 8.77 27.65
N LEU A 87 5.03 8.32 28.25
CA LEU A 87 3.89 7.72 27.54
C LEU A 87 3.23 8.74 26.59
N ILE A 88 2.97 9.95 27.07
CA ILE A 88 2.38 11.02 26.25
C ILE A 88 3.32 11.38 25.10
N THR A 89 4.60 11.63 25.39
CA THR A 89 5.59 12.08 24.40
C THR A 89 5.82 11.02 23.32
N THR A 90 5.97 9.75 23.71
CA THR A 90 6.14 8.64 22.77
C THR A 90 4.89 8.41 21.94
N SER A 91 3.69 8.55 22.52
CA SER A 91 2.43 8.44 21.78
C SER A 91 2.28 9.50 20.68
N LEU A 92 2.59 10.77 21.02
CA LEU A 92 2.57 11.89 20.09
C LEU A 92 3.59 11.69 18.97
N ALA A 93 4.82 11.28 19.32
CA ALA A 93 5.85 10.97 18.33
C ALA A 93 5.42 9.85 17.38
N THR A 94 4.78 8.81 17.90
CA THR A 94 4.27 7.69 17.10
C THR A 94 3.17 8.14 16.14
N VAL A 95 2.23 8.96 16.62
CA VAL A 95 1.15 9.53 15.79
C VAL A 95 1.69 10.42 14.69
N VAL A 96 2.60 11.34 15.01
CA VAL A 96 3.25 12.22 14.02
C VAL A 96 4.06 11.40 13.02
N GLY A 97 4.82 10.40 13.48
CA GLY A 97 5.61 9.53 12.61
C GLY A 97 4.75 8.75 11.61
N ILE A 98 3.66 8.13 12.07
CA ILE A 98 2.72 7.41 11.21
C ILE A 98 2.00 8.38 10.28
N PHE A 99 1.59 9.56 10.77
CA PHE A 99 0.93 10.58 9.94
C PHE A 99 1.84 11.01 8.77
N ILE A 100 3.12 11.31 9.04
CA ILE A 100 4.09 11.67 8.00
C ILE A 100 4.29 10.51 7.03
N LEU A 101 4.38 9.27 7.52
CA LEU A 101 4.51 8.07 6.68
C LEU A 101 3.31 7.93 5.73
N VAL A 102 2.09 8.05 6.26
CA VAL A 102 0.85 7.95 5.47
C VAL A 102 0.76 9.08 4.46
N MET A 103 1.07 10.32 4.84
CA MET A 103 1.09 11.47 3.93
C MET A 103 2.11 11.25 2.79
N ARG A 104 3.33 10.81 3.12
CA ARG A 104 4.34 10.49 2.10
C ARG A 104 3.95 9.32 1.22
N TYR A 105 3.15 8.37 1.71
CA TYR A 105 2.70 7.22 0.94
C TYR A 105 1.52 7.54 0.01
N LEU A 106 0.65 8.48 0.40
CA LEU A 106 -0.49 8.90 -0.42
C LEU A 106 -0.11 9.88 -1.52
N PHE A 107 0.85 10.77 -1.24
CA PHE A 107 1.28 11.84 -2.16
C PHE A 107 2.56 11.54 -2.94
N LYS A 108 3.06 10.30 -2.87
CA LYS A 108 4.17 9.81 -3.70
C LYS A 108 3.64 8.77 -4.68
#